data_AF-A0A7Z9VD79-F1
#
_entry.id   AF-A0A7Z9VD79-F1
#
_cell.length_a   1.000
_cell.length_b   1.000
_cell.length_c   1.000
_cell.angle_alpha   90.00
_cell.angle_beta   90.00
_cell.angle_gamma   90.00
#
_symmetry.space_group_name_H-M   'P 1'
#
loop_
_entity.id
_entity.type
_entity.pdbx_description
1 polymer ?
#
loop_
_entity_poly.entity_id
_entity_poly.type
_entity_poly.pdbx_seq_one_letter_code
_entity_poly.pdbx_strand_id
1 'polypeptide(L)'
;MRRRDFLLRGVAAGAGLLASPGLHPQDSAGSDSPGIPIIISTWGFGKAANLEALEILKAGGSVLDAVERGVMTAEANPAISTVGYGGYPNREGEVELDAAICEGKTRDGGAVCALTGFRHPVQ
;
A
#
# COMPACT_ATOMS: atom_id res chain seq x y z
N MET A 1 23.95 21.31 3.33
CA MET A 1 22.61 21.92 3.19
C MET A 1 21.61 21.14 4.03
N ARG A 2 20.78 21.78 4.86
CA ARG A 2 19.87 21.11 5.81
C ARG A 2 18.44 21.11 5.26
N ARG A 3 17.74 19.97 5.33
CA ARG A 3 16.38 19.74 4.77
C ARG A 3 15.35 20.81 5.18
N ARG A 4 15.48 21.35 6.40
CA ARG A 4 14.64 22.44 6.92
C ARG A 4 14.78 23.76 6.15
N ASP A 5 15.97 24.05 5.65
CA ASP A 5 16.26 25.32 4.96
C ASP A 5 15.67 25.31 3.52
N PHE A 6 15.36 24.13 2.98
CA PHE A 6 14.70 23.96 1.68
C PHE A 6 13.18 24.18 1.76
N LEU A 7 12.51 23.61 2.78
CA LEU A 7 11.07 23.78 2.98
C LEU A 7 10.69 25.22 3.32
N LEU A 8 11.48 25.89 4.17
CA LEU A 8 11.26 27.30 4.52
C LEU A 8 11.41 28.26 3.34
N ARG A 9 12.24 27.93 2.34
CA ARG A 9 12.39 28.72 1.12
C ARG A 9 11.32 28.42 0.07
N GLY A 10 10.67 27.26 0.12
CA GLY A 10 9.61 26.86 -0.82
C GLY A 10 8.29 27.64 -0.62
N VAL A 11 7.94 27.98 0.62
CA VAL A 11 6.66 28.66 0.93
C VAL A 11 6.61 30.09 0.39
N ALA A 12 7.75 30.77 0.26
CA ALA A 12 7.82 32.15 -0.24
C ALA A 12 7.53 32.28 -1.76
N ALA A 13 7.51 31.17 -2.52
CA ALA A 13 7.18 31.18 -3.94
C ALA A 13 5.70 30.85 -4.24
N GLY A 14 4.90 30.49 -3.23
CA GLY A 14 3.56 29.92 -3.44
C GLY A 14 2.39 30.92 -3.48
N ALA A 15 2.58 32.17 -3.06
CA ALA A 15 1.47 33.14 -2.96
C ALA A 15 1.01 33.73 -4.31
N GLY A 16 1.71 33.45 -5.41
CA GLY A 16 1.44 34.03 -6.74
C GLY A 16 0.69 33.14 -7.73
N LEU A 17 0.35 31.90 -7.39
CA LEU A 17 -0.15 30.90 -8.35
C LEU A 17 -1.65 30.55 -8.22
N LEU A 18 -2.44 31.39 -7.55
CA LEU A 18 -3.89 31.15 -7.38
C LEU A 18 -4.77 31.78 -8.48
N ALA A 19 -4.23 32.17 -9.64
CA ALA A 19 -4.98 32.92 -10.65
C ALA A 19 -4.88 32.39 -12.11
N SER A 20 -4.79 31.07 -12.32
CA SER A 20 -5.03 30.47 -13.63
C SER A 20 -6.25 29.54 -13.61
N PRO A 21 -7.39 29.92 -14.18
CA PRO A 21 -8.51 29.02 -14.40
C PRO A 21 -8.18 28.19 -15.64
N GLY A 22 -7.44 27.08 -15.49
CA GLY A 22 -7.03 26.33 -16.67
C GLY A 22 -6.27 25.03 -16.50
N LEU A 23 -5.83 24.66 -15.30
CA LEU A 23 -5.30 23.31 -15.06
C LEU A 23 -6.37 22.47 -14.36
N HIS A 24 -7.33 21.97 -15.15
CA HIS A 24 -7.95 20.70 -14.81
C HIS A 24 -6.89 19.62 -15.08
N PRO A 25 -6.52 18.79 -14.10
CA PRO A 25 -5.88 17.52 -14.42
C PRO A 25 -6.83 16.78 -15.35
N GLN A 26 -6.43 16.58 -16.61
CA GLN A 26 -7.11 15.59 -17.42
C GLN A 26 -6.73 14.24 -16.82
N ASP A 27 -7.63 13.71 -15.99
CA ASP A 27 -7.65 12.29 -15.72
C ASP A 27 -7.86 11.61 -17.07
N SER A 28 -6.75 11.14 -17.64
CA SER A 28 -6.77 10.16 -18.72
C SER A 28 -7.36 8.88 -18.13
N ALA A 29 -8.68 8.84 -18.01
CA ALA A 29 -9.43 7.63 -17.77
C ALA A 29 -9.23 6.73 -18.99
N GLY A 30 -8.10 6.02 -19.01
CA GLY A 30 -7.89 4.91 -19.92
C GLY A 30 -9.04 3.94 -19.71
N SER A 31 -9.86 3.79 -20.74
CA SER A 31 -10.92 2.79 -20.77
C SER A 31 -10.27 1.42 -20.92
N ASP A 32 -9.77 0.85 -19.83
CA ASP A 32 -9.44 -0.57 -19.81
C ASP A 32 -10.76 -1.33 -19.79
N SER A 33 -11.08 -1.99 -20.90
CA SER A 33 -12.09 -3.05 -20.93
C SER A 33 -11.78 -4.04 -19.81
N PRO A 34 -12.77 -4.47 -18.99
CA PRO A 34 -12.49 -5.31 -17.85
C PRO A 34 -12.01 -6.68 -18.33
N GLY A 35 -10.69 -6.82 -18.41
CA GLY A 35 -10.01 -8.08 -18.57
C GLY A 35 -10.25 -8.95 -17.35
N ILE A 36 -9.96 -10.24 -17.49
CA ILE A 36 -9.97 -11.16 -16.35
C ILE A 36 -8.95 -10.64 -15.32
N PRO A 37 -9.33 -10.42 -14.04
CA PRO A 37 -8.39 -9.95 -13.04
C PRO A 37 -7.27 -10.99 -12.85
N ILE A 38 -6.02 -10.51 -12.83
CA ILE A 38 -4.84 -11.33 -12.58
C ILE A 38 -4.26 -10.91 -11.22
N ILE A 39 -4.12 -11.89 -10.32
CA ILE A 39 -3.53 -11.69 -8.99
C ILE A 39 -2.30 -12.57 -8.90
N ILE A 40 -1.17 -11.98 -8.49
CA ILE A 40 0.10 -12.68 -8.32
C ILE A 40 0.61 -12.41 -6.91
N SER A 41 1.02 -13.47 -6.23
CA SER A 41 1.56 -13.45 -4.87
C SER A 41 2.78 -14.33 -4.78
N THR A 42 3.65 -14.07 -3.81
CA THR A 42 4.82 -14.91 -3.54
C THR A 42 4.45 -16.10 -2.65
N TRP A 43 5.20 -17.20 -2.81
CA TRP A 43 5.17 -18.41 -1.96
C TRP A 43 3.85 -19.20 -1.94
N GLY A 44 3.83 -20.30 -1.18
CA GLY A 44 2.69 -21.22 -1.08
C GLY A 44 1.49 -20.64 -0.32
N PHE A 45 1.73 -19.84 0.73
CA PHE A 45 0.66 -19.16 1.47
C PHE A 45 -0.01 -18.06 0.65
N GLY A 46 0.62 -17.60 -0.43
CA GLY A 46 0.03 -16.66 -1.38
C GLY A 46 -1.25 -17.19 -2.06
N LYS A 47 -1.47 -18.51 -2.10
CA LYS A 47 -2.74 -19.08 -2.56
C LYS A 47 -3.93 -18.59 -1.73
N ALA A 48 -3.78 -18.54 -0.39
CA ALA A 48 -4.84 -18.04 0.48
C ALA A 48 -5.08 -16.54 0.26
N ALA A 49 -4.00 -15.75 0.13
CA ALA A 49 -4.07 -14.33 -0.18
C ALA A 49 -4.80 -14.06 -1.51
N ASN A 50 -4.48 -14.82 -2.56
CA ASN A 50 -5.11 -14.66 -3.88
C ASN A 50 -6.59 -15.03 -3.86
N LEU A 51 -6.99 -16.03 -3.07
CA LEU A 51 -8.39 -16.40 -2.92
C LEU A 51 -9.19 -15.27 -2.25
N GLU A 52 -8.68 -14.72 -1.15
CA GLU A 52 -9.32 -13.60 -0.46
C GLU A 52 -9.45 -12.36 -1.37
N ALA A 53 -8.35 -11.99 -2.05
CA ALA A 53 -8.34 -10.88 -3.00
C ALA A 53 -9.33 -11.10 -4.15
N LEU A 54 -9.42 -12.33 -4.68
CA LEU A 54 -10.33 -12.67 -5.78
C LEU A 54 -11.80 -12.52 -5.37
N GLU A 55 -12.18 -12.91 -4.15
CA GLU A 55 -13.56 -12.75 -3.69
C GLU A 55 -13.97 -11.27 -3.61
N ILE A 56 -13.06 -10.38 -3.22
CA ILE A 56 -13.30 -8.94 -3.21
C ILE A 56 -13.47 -8.40 -4.63
N LEU A 57 -12.61 -8.79 -5.57
CA LEU A 57 -12.72 -8.37 -6.97
C LEU A 57 -14.00 -8.90 -7.63
N LYS A 58 -14.41 -10.14 -7.33
CA LYS A 58 -15.69 -10.71 -7.82
C LYS A 58 -16.90 -9.94 -7.28
N ALA A 59 -16.81 -9.42 -6.06
CA ALA A 59 -17.85 -8.58 -5.46
C ALA A 59 -17.86 -7.14 -6.02
N GLY A 60 -16.95 -6.79 -6.93
CA GLY A 60 -16.83 -5.43 -7.47
C GLY A 60 -16.09 -4.47 -6.53
N GLY A 61 -15.35 -4.99 -5.56
CA GLY A 61 -14.49 -4.19 -4.67
C GLY A 61 -13.30 -3.59 -5.41
N SER A 62 -12.59 -2.66 -4.75
CA SER A 62 -11.43 -2.01 -5.35
C SER A 62 -10.21 -2.95 -5.39
N VAL A 63 -9.28 -2.68 -6.31
CA VAL A 63 -8.00 -3.40 -6.38
C VAL A 63 -7.18 -3.20 -5.11
N LEU A 64 -7.23 -2.00 -4.53
CA LEU A 64 -6.53 -1.66 -3.30
C LEU A 64 -7.07 -2.47 -2.10
N ASP A 65 -8.38 -2.55 -1.95
CA ASP A 65 -9.01 -3.38 -0.90
C ASP A 65 -8.65 -4.85 -1.11
N ALA A 66 -8.67 -5.34 -2.36
CA ALA A 66 -8.36 -6.72 -2.67
C ALA A 66 -6.93 -7.11 -2.25
N VAL A 67 -5.93 -6.27 -2.54
CA VAL A 67 -4.54 -6.55 -2.15
C VAL A 67 -4.33 -6.40 -0.64
N GLU A 68 -4.93 -5.40 0.00
CA GLU A 68 -4.84 -5.19 1.45
C GLU A 68 -5.36 -6.44 2.19
N ARG A 69 -6.60 -6.83 1.90
CA ARG A 69 -7.25 -7.98 2.54
C ARG A 69 -6.55 -9.30 2.21
N GLY A 70 -6.05 -9.46 0.98
CA GLY A 70 -5.25 -10.60 0.58
C GLY A 70 -4.00 -10.78 1.46
N VAL A 71 -3.20 -9.72 1.63
CA VAL A 71 -1.96 -9.77 2.43
C VAL A 71 -2.26 -9.99 3.92
N MET A 72 -3.35 -9.40 4.44
CA MET A 72 -3.79 -9.58 5.83
C MET A 72 -4.02 -11.06 6.21
N THR A 73 -4.34 -11.93 5.24
CA THR A 73 -4.47 -13.38 5.51
C THR A 73 -3.16 -14.01 6.01
N ALA A 74 -2.02 -13.58 5.46
CA ALA A 74 -0.72 -14.07 5.89
C ALA A 74 -0.29 -13.40 7.20
N GLU A 75 -0.50 -12.09 7.33
CA GLU A 75 -0.15 -11.32 8.52
C GLU A 75 -0.89 -11.80 9.78
N ALA A 76 -2.13 -12.26 9.66
CA ALA A 76 -2.90 -12.77 10.79
C ALA A 76 -2.54 -14.22 11.18
N ASN A 77 -1.80 -14.95 10.35
CA ASN A 77 -1.59 -16.38 10.54
C ASN A 77 -0.36 -16.66 11.42
N PRO A 78 -0.53 -17.14 12.67
CA PRO A 78 0.60 -17.42 13.56
C PRO A 78 1.49 -18.58 13.08
N ALA A 79 1.03 -19.40 12.14
CA ALA A 79 1.84 -20.47 11.57
C ALA A 79 2.83 -19.94 10.50
N ILE A 80 2.67 -18.70 10.04
CA ILE A 80 3.59 -18.08 9.08
C ILE A 80 4.61 -17.26 9.88
N SER A 81 5.86 -17.73 9.89
CA SER A 81 6.92 -17.13 10.70
C SER A 81 7.69 -16.01 10.00
N THR A 82 7.24 -15.58 8.83
CA THR A 82 7.94 -14.60 7.98
C THR A 82 7.11 -13.35 7.67
N VAL A 83 5.86 -13.27 8.14
CA VAL A 83 4.94 -12.16 7.83
C VAL A 83 4.05 -11.90 9.04
N GLY A 84 3.94 -10.64 9.47
CA GLY A 84 3.00 -10.19 10.49
C GLY A 84 3.12 -10.90 11.84
N TYR A 85 1.98 -11.32 12.41
CA TYR A 85 1.83 -11.78 13.79
C TYR A 85 2.72 -12.97 14.18
N GLY A 86 2.94 -13.91 13.26
CA GLY A 86 3.82 -15.06 13.50
C GLY A 86 5.31 -14.78 13.28
N GLY A 87 5.66 -13.58 12.80
CA GLY A 87 6.99 -13.20 12.36
C GLY A 87 8.08 -13.46 13.42
N TYR A 88 9.22 -13.97 12.99
CA TYR A 88 10.38 -14.10 13.87
C TYR A 88 10.84 -12.72 14.37
N PRO A 89 11.19 -12.61 15.67
CA PRO A 89 11.66 -11.35 16.22
C PRO A 89 13.08 -11.01 15.75
N ASN A 90 13.45 -9.75 15.94
CA ASN A 90 14.83 -9.28 15.82
C ASN A 90 15.71 -9.86 16.95
N ARG A 91 17.00 -9.47 16.98
CA ARG A 91 17.98 -9.95 17.96
C ARG A 91 17.56 -9.67 19.42
N GLU A 92 16.83 -8.58 19.66
CA GLU A 92 16.39 -8.16 20.99
C GLU A 92 15.06 -8.83 21.40
N GLY A 93 14.51 -9.72 20.56
CA GLY A 93 13.26 -10.41 20.83
C GLY A 93 12.01 -9.61 20.47
N GLU A 94 12.17 -8.49 19.76
CA GLU A 94 11.06 -7.63 19.34
C GLU A 94 10.61 -7.96 17.91
N VAL A 95 9.30 -8.10 17.71
CA VAL A 95 8.72 -8.27 16.37
C VAL A 95 8.54 -6.90 15.74
N GLU A 96 9.32 -6.64 14.70
CA GLU A 96 9.33 -5.42 13.90
C GLU A 96 8.88 -5.73 12.49
N LEU A 97 7.91 -4.96 11.98
CA LEU A 97 7.26 -5.25 10.72
C LEU A 97 7.44 -4.11 9.71
N ASP A 98 7.65 -4.51 8.46
CA ASP A 98 7.79 -3.63 7.31
C ASP A 98 6.67 -3.93 6.30
N ALA A 99 6.03 -2.88 5.79
CA ALA A 99 5.02 -3.01 4.74
C ALA A 99 4.96 -1.75 3.88
N ALA A 100 4.55 -1.93 2.62
CA ALA A 100 4.28 -0.84 1.70
C ALA A 100 3.14 -1.20 0.76
N ILE A 101 2.37 -0.20 0.36
CA ILE A 101 1.24 -0.34 -0.55
C ILE A 101 1.20 0.85 -1.53
N CYS A 102 0.73 0.60 -2.76
CA CYS A 102 0.68 1.60 -3.82
C CYS A 102 -0.55 1.37 -4.71
N GLU A 103 -1.32 2.43 -4.94
CA GLU A 103 -2.40 2.46 -5.93
C GLU A 103 -1.82 2.75 -7.31
N GLY A 104 -2.02 1.83 -8.25
CA GLY A 104 -1.41 1.91 -9.57
C GLY A 104 -1.87 3.10 -10.43
N LYS A 105 -3.14 3.52 -10.27
CA LYS A 105 -3.72 4.60 -11.09
C LYS A 105 -3.24 5.98 -10.64
N THR A 106 -3.36 6.27 -9.35
CA THR A 106 -3.01 7.60 -8.79
C THR A 106 -1.54 7.70 -8.43
N ARG A 107 -0.86 6.55 -8.26
CA ARG A 107 0.50 6.43 -7.70
C ARG A 107 0.59 6.89 -6.25
N ASP A 108 -0.54 6.98 -5.56
CA ASP A 108 -0.54 7.18 -4.12
C ASP A 108 0.00 5.94 -3.43
N GLY A 109 0.82 6.12 -2.41
CA GLY A 109 1.41 5.01 -1.68
C GLY A 109 1.80 5.38 -0.26
N GLY A 110 1.92 4.36 0.55
CA GLY A 110 2.32 4.44 1.96
C GLY A 110 3.29 3.33 2.30
N ALA A 111 4.12 3.56 3.31
CA ALA A 111 5.04 2.56 3.82
C ALA A 111 5.33 2.79 5.31
N VAL A 112 5.58 1.68 6.01
CA VAL A 112 6.02 1.63 7.40
C VAL A 112 7.24 0.72 7.49
N CYS A 113 8.11 1.00 8.45
CA CYS A 113 9.29 0.18 8.74
C CYS A 113 9.53 0.11 10.24
N ALA A 114 10.02 -1.02 10.72
CA ALA A 114 10.24 -1.32 12.13
C ALA A 114 9.00 -1.05 13.00
N LEU A 115 7.82 -1.32 12.46
CA LEU A 115 6.55 -1.10 13.14
C LEU A 115 6.33 -2.18 14.20
N THR A 116 6.03 -1.77 15.43
CA THR A 116 5.80 -2.68 16.56
C THR A 116 4.38 -2.53 17.10
N GLY A 117 3.80 -3.62 17.60
CA GLY A 117 2.48 -3.60 18.25
C GLY A 117 1.27 -3.60 17.31
N PHE A 118 1.48 -3.71 15.99
CA PHE A 118 0.40 -3.80 15.00
C PHE A 118 0.35 -5.19 14.37
N ARG A 119 -0.86 -5.74 14.23
CA ARG A 119 -1.06 -7.04 13.57
C ARG A 119 -0.94 -6.95 12.05
N HIS A 120 -1.41 -5.84 11.48
CA HIS A 120 -1.54 -5.63 10.05
C HIS A 120 -0.77 -4.38 9.63
N PRO A 121 0.54 -4.49 9.36
CA PRO A 121 1.35 -3.35 8.94
C PRO A 121 0.97 -2.80 7.55
N VAL A 122 0.28 -3.56 6.70
CA VAL A 122 -0.16 -3.12 5.36
C VAL A 122 -1.30 -2.09 5.39
N GLN A 123 -2.04 -2.00 6.49
CA GLN A 123 -3.20 -1.11 6.70
C GLN A 123 -2.76 0.20 7.36
#